data_AF-A0A8K0EM77-F1
#
_entry.id   AF-A0A8K0EM77-F1
#
_cell.length_a   1.000
_cell.length_b   1.000
_cell.length_c   1.000
_cell.angle_alpha   90.00
_cell.angle_beta   90.00
_cell.angle_gamma   90.00
#
_symmetry.space_group_name_H-M   'P 1'
#
loop_
_entity.id
_entity.type
_entity.pdbx_description
1 polymer ?
#
loop_
_entity_poly.entity_id
_entity_poly.type
_entity_poly.pdbx_seq_one_letter_code
_entity_poly.pdbx_strand_id
1 'polypeptide(L)'
;MDTKRRKTAHGTDGSTKRKRRNSASESKPIPDGSPSRDAMEITIDGVVIKGYHKFKRRPPMGLRMSVVPEPDNPYDPNALTVEMPGLEDLPAQVRNVVTDPKRGTTVKSLAGKCIGRLPGSLASVLSHMSSEIELEGMTCVAKGPPCPSFFPWPLMHQKGGGAVIPCELHVRATHNKERAMAKLQEGFGDMGPEKAVLTLH
;
A
#
# COMPACT_ATOMS: atom_id res chain seq x y z
N MET A 1 50.98 5.59 -47.59
CA MET A 1 50.01 6.47 -46.91
C MET A 1 49.60 5.72 -45.65
N ASP A 2 49.84 6.12 -44.42
CA ASP A 2 50.41 7.35 -43.88
C ASP A 2 50.91 7.09 -42.45
N THR A 3 51.94 7.86 -42.09
CA THR A 3 52.49 8.28 -40.78
C THR A 3 52.24 7.50 -39.46
N LYS A 4 53.24 7.02 -38.69
CA LYS A 4 54.36 7.63 -37.90
C LYS A 4 53.98 8.43 -36.63
N ARG A 5 54.68 8.04 -35.53
CA ARG A 5 55.21 8.82 -34.37
C ARG A 5 54.29 9.06 -33.16
N ARG A 6 54.61 8.52 -31.97
CA ARG A 6 55.63 8.90 -30.93
C ARG A 6 55.25 10.13 -30.10
N LYS A 7 55.08 9.97 -28.77
CA LYS A 7 56.03 10.41 -27.72
C LYS A 7 55.41 10.36 -26.31
N THR A 8 56.17 9.75 -25.40
CA THR A 8 56.17 9.96 -23.94
C THR A 8 56.97 11.21 -23.58
N ALA A 9 56.58 11.94 -22.52
CA ALA A 9 57.41 12.29 -21.34
C ALA A 9 56.85 13.46 -20.51
N HIS A 10 56.92 13.26 -19.18
CA HIS A 10 57.16 14.21 -18.08
C HIS A 10 56.24 15.40 -17.75
N GLY A 11 55.63 15.29 -16.55
CA GLY A 11 56.08 16.05 -15.37
C GLY A 11 55.29 17.30 -15.00
N THR A 12 54.73 17.35 -13.78
CA THR A 12 55.09 18.32 -12.73
C THR A 12 54.27 18.11 -11.45
N ASP A 13 55.00 18.18 -10.34
CA ASP A 13 54.57 18.23 -8.96
C ASP A 13 54.04 19.64 -8.62
N GLY A 14 53.11 19.78 -7.68
CA GLY A 14 52.49 21.07 -7.40
C GLY A 14 51.35 21.06 -6.38
N SER A 15 51.67 20.72 -5.13
CA SER A 15 50.83 20.92 -3.95
C SER A 15 50.34 22.37 -3.80
N THR A 16 49.03 22.59 -3.59
CA THR A 16 48.52 23.76 -2.85
C THR A 16 47.11 23.58 -2.26
N LYS A 17 47.07 23.55 -0.93
CA LYS A 17 46.10 24.19 0.00
C LYS A 17 44.58 23.96 -0.17
N ARG A 18 44.08 23.10 0.73
CA ARG A 18 42.97 23.35 1.69
C ARG A 18 41.94 24.44 1.31
N LYS A 19 40.72 24.01 1.00
CA LYS A 19 39.49 24.63 1.54
C LYS A 19 38.37 23.59 1.63
N ARG A 20 38.29 22.89 2.78
CA ARG A 20 37.13 22.08 3.17
C ARG A 20 35.93 23.02 3.32
N ARG A 21 35.00 23.00 2.35
CA ARG A 21 33.62 23.46 2.59
C ARG A 21 32.88 22.29 3.22
N ASN A 22 32.72 22.34 4.54
CA ASN A 22 31.69 21.59 5.24
C ASN A 22 30.34 22.17 4.80
N SER A 23 29.73 21.60 3.77
CA SER A 23 28.28 21.66 3.62
C SER A 23 27.72 20.56 4.51
N ALA A 24 27.35 20.93 5.73
CA ALA A 24 26.50 20.11 6.56
C ALA A 24 25.20 19.87 5.75
N SER A 25 25.09 18.69 5.17
CA SER A 25 23.82 18.17 4.69
C SER A 25 22.96 18.01 5.93
N GLU A 26 22.03 18.93 6.15
CA GLU A 26 20.88 18.72 7.02
C GLU A 26 20.24 17.39 6.62
N SER A 27 20.55 16.37 7.40
CA SER A 27 19.90 15.08 7.31
C SER A 27 18.48 15.34 7.76
N LYS A 28 17.54 15.36 6.81
CA LYS A 28 16.12 15.33 7.15
C LYS A 28 15.92 14.14 8.10
N PRO A 29 15.22 14.31 9.22
CA PRO A 29 14.90 13.19 10.10
C PRO A 29 14.20 12.12 9.28
N ILE A 30 14.73 10.91 9.29
CA ILE A 30 14.02 9.72 8.81
C ILE A 30 12.80 9.61 9.73
N PRO A 31 11.57 9.58 9.21
CA PRO A 31 10.41 9.41 10.06
C PRO A 31 10.53 8.02 10.72
N ASP A 32 10.76 8.03 12.02
CA ASP A 32 10.69 6.86 12.87
C ASP A 32 9.26 6.32 12.74
N GLY A 33 9.11 5.10 12.22
CA GLY A 33 7.81 4.41 12.05
C GLY A 33 7.13 4.05 13.37
N SER A 34 7.57 4.64 14.47
CA SER A 34 6.93 4.59 15.77
C SER A 34 5.56 5.29 15.67
N PRO A 35 4.46 4.59 16.03
CA PRO A 35 3.13 5.17 15.91
C PRO A 35 3.04 6.45 16.74
N SER A 36 2.52 7.53 16.13
CA SER A 36 2.14 8.74 16.86
C SER A 36 1.23 8.34 18.03
N ARG A 37 1.54 8.79 19.24
CA ARG A 37 0.73 8.52 20.44
C ARG A 37 -0.71 9.02 20.33
N ASP A 38 -1.00 9.88 19.35
CA ASP A 38 -2.31 10.50 19.11
C ASP A 38 -3.01 10.01 17.83
N ALA A 39 -2.45 9.01 17.15
CA ALA A 39 -3.05 8.51 15.92
C ALA A 39 -4.39 7.81 16.18
N MET A 40 -5.45 8.36 15.62
CA MET A 40 -6.82 7.87 15.78
C MET A 40 -7.17 6.91 14.64
N GLU A 41 -7.86 5.81 14.96
CA GLU A 41 -8.32 4.85 13.94
C GLU A 41 -9.74 5.18 13.48
N ILE A 42 -9.92 5.20 12.16
CA ILE A 42 -11.22 5.27 11.47
C ILE A 42 -11.40 3.95 10.74
N THR A 43 -12.54 3.32 10.92
CA THR A 43 -12.88 2.08 10.23
C THR A 43 -13.83 2.37 9.08
N ILE A 44 -13.58 1.75 7.93
CA ILE A 44 -14.37 1.84 6.71
C ILE A 44 -14.88 0.44 6.39
N ASP A 45 -16.17 0.23 6.63
CA ASP A 45 -16.87 -1.01 6.34
C ASP A 45 -17.41 -1.07 4.91
N GLY A 46 -17.76 -2.27 4.47
CA GLY A 46 -18.32 -2.51 3.13
C GLY A 46 -17.29 -2.52 1.99
N VAL A 47 -15.99 -2.42 2.32
CA VAL A 47 -14.89 -2.42 1.36
C VAL A 47 -14.67 -3.83 0.79
N VAL A 48 -14.08 -3.90 -0.40
CA VAL A 48 -13.64 -5.18 -1.01
C VAL A 48 -12.22 -5.10 -1.53
N ILE A 49 -11.48 -6.21 -1.43
CA ILE A 49 -10.21 -6.39 -2.11
C ILE A 49 -10.49 -6.97 -3.51
N LYS A 50 -9.98 -6.30 -4.55
CA LYS A 50 -10.09 -6.71 -5.95
C LYS A 50 -8.82 -7.42 -6.44
N GLY A 51 -8.93 -8.05 -7.60
CA GLY A 51 -7.78 -8.66 -8.30
C GLY A 51 -7.54 -10.14 -7.99
N TYR A 52 -8.47 -10.81 -7.30
CA TYR A 52 -8.31 -12.23 -6.95
C TYR A 52 -8.04 -13.13 -8.16
N HIS A 53 -8.57 -12.81 -9.35
CA HIS A 53 -8.30 -13.55 -10.58
C HIS A 53 -6.80 -13.55 -10.98
N LYS A 54 -6.06 -12.48 -10.64
CA LYS A 54 -4.62 -12.34 -10.88
C LYS A 54 -3.80 -13.00 -9.78
N PHE A 55 -4.11 -12.70 -8.52
CA PHE A 55 -3.28 -13.14 -7.39
C PHE A 55 -3.62 -14.55 -6.89
N LYS A 56 -4.90 -14.94 -6.94
CA LYS A 56 -5.43 -16.26 -6.53
C LYS A 56 -4.99 -16.68 -5.10
N ARG A 57 -4.92 -15.71 -4.19
CA ARG A 57 -4.52 -15.88 -2.79
C ARG A 57 -5.70 -15.63 -1.87
N ARG A 58 -5.96 -16.56 -0.96
CA ARG A 58 -6.99 -16.42 0.07
C ARG A 58 -6.34 -15.86 1.33
N PRO A 59 -6.72 -14.66 1.79
CA PRO A 59 -6.18 -14.15 3.05
C PRO A 59 -6.77 -14.94 4.23
N PRO A 60 -6.02 -15.10 5.33
CA PRO A 60 -6.60 -15.58 6.58
C PRO A 60 -7.60 -14.54 7.12
N MET A 61 -8.75 -15.01 7.60
CA MET A 61 -9.76 -14.15 8.22
C MET A 61 -9.25 -13.60 9.55
N GLY A 62 -9.59 -12.34 9.86
CA GLY A 62 -9.22 -11.70 11.12
C GLY A 62 -7.76 -11.25 11.22
N LEU A 63 -6.90 -11.56 10.24
CA LEU A 63 -5.53 -11.06 10.21
C LEU A 63 -5.49 -9.67 9.56
N ARG A 64 -4.81 -8.74 10.22
CA ARG A 64 -4.57 -7.38 9.71
C ARG A 64 -3.46 -7.41 8.66
N MET A 65 -3.79 -6.96 7.46
CA MET A 65 -2.90 -6.86 6.29
C MET A 65 -2.57 -5.39 6.03
N SER A 66 -1.39 -5.11 5.50
CA SER A 66 -0.96 -3.76 5.18
C SER A 66 -1.59 -3.29 3.88
N VAL A 67 -1.99 -2.03 3.82
CA VAL A 67 -2.40 -1.37 2.58
C VAL A 67 -1.35 -0.34 2.23
N VAL A 68 -0.69 -0.52 1.10
CA VAL A 68 0.47 0.29 0.70
C VAL A 68 0.30 0.82 -0.72
N PRO A 69 0.88 1.99 -1.06
CA PRO A 69 0.95 2.46 -2.43
C PRO A 69 1.69 1.46 -3.32
N GLU A 70 1.15 1.18 -4.51
CA GLU A 70 1.83 0.40 -5.53
C GLU A 70 2.56 1.37 -6.49
N PRO A 71 3.88 1.57 -6.31
CA PRO A 71 4.62 2.45 -7.20
C PRO A 71 4.58 1.90 -8.63
N ASP A 72 4.55 2.83 -9.60
CA ASP A 72 4.67 2.53 -11.02
C ASP A 72 3.56 1.63 -11.61
N ASN A 73 2.37 1.62 -11.00
CA ASN A 73 1.24 0.93 -11.60
C ASN A 73 0.83 1.61 -12.93
N PRO A 74 0.87 0.89 -14.07
CA PRO A 74 0.67 1.49 -15.40
C PRO A 74 -0.79 1.86 -15.70
N TYR A 75 -1.74 1.45 -14.85
CA TYR A 75 -3.17 1.64 -15.05
C TYR A 75 -3.77 2.69 -14.11
N ASP A 76 -3.22 2.83 -12.90
CA ASP A 76 -3.73 3.71 -11.87
C ASP A 76 -2.58 4.21 -10.98
N PRO A 77 -2.18 5.50 -11.07
CA PRO A 77 -1.09 6.05 -10.26
C PRO A 77 -1.41 6.10 -8.76
N ASN A 78 -2.69 6.01 -8.40
CA ASN A 78 -3.17 5.99 -7.02
C ASN A 78 -3.43 4.56 -6.51
N ALA A 79 -2.95 3.54 -7.22
CA ALA A 79 -3.20 2.15 -6.86
C ALA A 79 -2.68 1.83 -5.45
N LEU A 80 -3.53 1.23 -4.63
CA LEU A 80 -3.18 0.71 -3.31
C LEU A 80 -3.25 -0.83 -3.32
N THR A 81 -2.14 -1.49 -2.99
CA THR A 81 -2.07 -2.95 -2.82
C THR A 81 -2.36 -3.34 -1.38
N VAL A 82 -2.98 -4.52 -1.23
CA VAL A 82 -3.16 -5.18 0.06
C VAL A 82 -2.12 -6.29 0.17
N GLU A 83 -1.31 -6.26 1.21
CA GLU A 83 -0.16 -7.15 1.39
C GLU A 83 -0.22 -7.86 2.74
N MET A 84 0.11 -9.15 2.71
CA MET A 84 0.30 -9.90 3.94
C MET A 84 1.51 -9.36 4.71
N PRO A 85 1.45 -9.32 6.05
CA PRO A 85 2.61 -8.96 6.86
C PRO A 85 3.83 -9.84 6.56
N GLY A 86 5.01 -9.32 6.87
CA GLY A 86 6.26 -10.09 6.82
C GLY A 86 6.18 -11.33 7.71
N LEU A 87 7.04 -12.33 7.46
CA LEU A 87 6.99 -13.57 8.24
C LEU A 87 7.34 -13.32 9.71
N GLU A 88 8.24 -12.37 9.93
CA GLU A 88 8.70 -11.82 11.20
C GLU A 88 7.57 -11.19 12.02
N ASP A 89 6.65 -10.48 11.36
CA ASP A 89 5.53 -9.77 12.00
C ASP A 89 4.35 -10.70 12.30
N LEU A 90 4.32 -11.88 11.69
CA LEU A 90 3.26 -12.85 11.92
C LEU A 90 3.44 -13.60 13.23
N PRO A 91 2.40 -13.66 14.10
CA PRO A 91 2.43 -14.51 15.30
C PRO A 91 2.70 -15.97 14.94
N ALA A 92 3.59 -16.63 15.68
CA ALA A 92 4.00 -18.00 15.38
C ALA A 92 2.80 -18.98 15.31
N GLN A 93 1.78 -18.72 16.10
CA GLN A 93 0.55 -19.50 16.20
C GLN A 93 -0.26 -19.51 14.90
N VAL A 94 -0.24 -18.41 14.13
CA VAL A 94 -1.04 -18.30 12.90
C VAL A 94 -0.30 -18.74 11.65
N ARG A 95 1.03 -18.89 11.70
CA ARG A 95 1.88 -19.18 10.53
C ARG A 95 1.48 -20.46 9.79
N ASN A 96 1.06 -21.49 10.49
CA ASN A 96 0.71 -22.79 9.88
C ASN A 96 -0.79 -22.94 9.56
N VAL A 97 -1.61 -21.91 9.82
CA VAL A 97 -3.03 -21.95 9.48
C VAL A 97 -3.21 -22.06 7.98
N VAL A 98 -4.04 -23.01 7.54
CA VAL A 98 -4.36 -23.24 6.13
C VAL A 98 -5.42 -22.23 5.70
N THR A 99 -5.10 -21.46 4.65
CA THR A 99 -5.98 -20.43 4.07
C THR A 99 -6.66 -20.90 2.79
N ASP A 100 -6.04 -21.84 2.06
CA ASP A 100 -6.65 -22.53 0.92
C ASP A 100 -6.36 -24.04 0.99
N PRO A 101 -7.33 -24.85 1.49
CA PRO A 101 -7.18 -26.29 1.55
C PRO A 101 -6.95 -26.95 0.20
N LYS A 102 -7.52 -26.39 -0.89
CA LYS A 102 -7.39 -26.97 -2.24
C LYS A 102 -5.97 -26.85 -2.77
N ARG A 103 -5.23 -25.83 -2.33
CA ARG A 103 -3.86 -25.52 -2.76
C ARG A 103 -2.81 -25.84 -1.70
N GLY A 104 -3.22 -26.29 -0.52
CA GLY A 104 -2.33 -26.44 0.65
C GLY A 104 -1.65 -25.13 1.07
N THR A 105 -2.27 -23.98 0.78
CA THR A 105 -1.68 -22.67 1.06
C THR A 105 -1.85 -22.34 2.54
N THR A 106 -0.76 -21.92 3.18
CA THR A 106 -0.73 -21.51 4.59
C THR A 106 -0.45 -20.02 4.73
N VAL A 107 -0.72 -19.44 5.90
CA VAL A 107 -0.37 -18.05 6.22
C VAL A 107 1.11 -17.77 6.00
N LYS A 108 1.99 -18.67 6.47
CA LYS A 108 3.45 -18.60 6.25
C LYS A 108 3.80 -18.52 4.77
N SER A 109 3.13 -19.32 3.92
CA SER A 109 3.38 -19.30 2.47
C SER A 109 2.90 -18.01 1.79
N LEU A 110 2.06 -17.22 2.47
CA LEU A 110 1.53 -15.95 1.99
C LEU A 110 2.25 -14.73 2.57
N ALA A 111 3.15 -14.88 3.55
CA ALA A 111 3.87 -13.78 4.17
C ALA A 111 4.55 -12.87 3.12
N GLY A 112 4.41 -11.55 3.28
CA GLY A 112 4.95 -10.54 2.36
C GLY A 112 4.35 -10.56 0.94
N LYS A 113 3.30 -11.34 0.68
CA LYS A 113 2.68 -11.44 -0.65
C LYS A 113 1.48 -10.52 -0.78
N CYS A 114 1.39 -9.84 -1.92
CA CYS A 114 0.20 -9.11 -2.33
C CYS A 114 -1.02 -10.04 -2.47
N ILE A 115 -2.12 -9.72 -1.78
CA ILE A 115 -3.40 -10.43 -1.84
C ILE A 115 -4.30 -9.85 -2.94
N GLY A 116 -4.23 -8.54 -3.13
CA GLY A 116 -5.06 -7.83 -4.09
C GLY A 116 -4.83 -6.33 -4.06
N ARG A 117 -5.81 -5.59 -4.57
CA ARG A 117 -5.82 -4.12 -4.58
C ARG A 117 -7.12 -3.58 -4.03
N LEU A 118 -7.08 -2.37 -3.51
CA LEU A 118 -8.31 -1.63 -3.26
C LEU A 118 -8.98 -1.23 -4.60
N PRO A 119 -10.30 -0.96 -4.59
CA PRO A 119 -10.99 -0.40 -5.75
C PRO A 119 -10.41 0.98 -6.09
N GLY A 120 -10.21 1.28 -7.37
CA GLY A 120 -9.51 2.50 -7.82
C GLY A 120 -10.14 3.80 -7.30
N SER A 121 -11.47 3.89 -7.24
CA SER A 121 -12.16 5.06 -6.68
C SER A 121 -11.81 5.29 -5.20
N LEU A 122 -11.83 4.23 -4.38
CA LEU A 122 -11.42 4.31 -2.98
C LEU A 122 -9.91 4.57 -2.85
N ALA A 123 -9.09 3.94 -3.70
CA ALA A 123 -7.64 4.12 -3.70
C ALA A 123 -7.24 5.57 -4.02
N SER A 124 -7.96 6.23 -4.94
CA SER A 124 -7.78 7.64 -5.26
C SER A 124 -8.07 8.55 -4.07
N VAL A 125 -9.21 8.36 -3.39
CA VAL A 125 -9.58 9.15 -2.20
C VAL A 125 -8.49 9.03 -1.12
N LEU A 126 -8.09 7.79 -0.81
CA LEU A 126 -7.10 7.53 0.24
C LEU A 126 -5.69 8.02 -0.13
N SER A 127 -5.30 7.93 -1.40
CA SER A 127 -4.01 8.45 -1.87
C SER A 127 -3.95 9.97 -1.77
N HIS A 128 -5.02 10.68 -2.14
CA HIS A 128 -5.09 12.14 -1.98
C HIS A 128 -4.99 12.53 -0.50
N MET A 129 -5.75 11.88 0.39
CA MET A 129 -5.66 12.15 1.83
C MET A 129 -4.28 11.85 2.43
N SER A 130 -3.62 10.79 1.96
CA SER A 130 -2.25 10.45 2.39
C SER A 130 -1.25 11.54 1.96
N SER A 131 -1.41 12.12 0.77
CA SER A 131 -0.55 13.20 0.27
C SER A 131 -0.70 14.51 1.06
N GLU A 132 -1.85 14.72 1.70
CA GLU A 132 -2.13 15.88 2.55
C GLU A 132 -1.73 15.66 4.02
N ILE A 133 -1.02 14.58 4.33
CA ILE A 133 -0.50 14.21 5.67
C ILE A 133 -1.63 13.99 6.68
N GLU A 134 -2.82 13.61 6.21
CA GLU A 134 -3.94 13.30 7.09
C GLU A 134 -3.93 11.84 7.56
N LEU A 135 -3.25 10.96 6.82
CA LEU A 135 -3.17 9.53 7.09
C LEU A 135 -1.73 9.10 7.40
N GLU A 136 -1.55 8.36 8.49
CA GLU A 136 -0.26 7.77 8.92
C GLU A 136 -0.08 6.35 8.37
N GLY A 137 -1.18 5.61 8.19
CA GLY A 137 -1.12 4.24 7.71
C GLY A 137 -2.49 3.65 7.48
N MET A 138 -2.51 2.58 6.69
CA MET A 138 -3.72 1.88 6.31
C MET A 138 -3.51 0.37 6.45
N THR A 139 -4.50 -0.30 6.99
CA THR A 139 -4.53 -1.76 7.08
C THR A 139 -5.92 -2.28 6.77
N CYS A 140 -6.07 -3.53 6.38
CA CYS A 140 -7.39 -4.12 6.20
C CYS A 140 -7.47 -5.53 6.78
N VAL A 141 -8.69 -5.95 7.10
CA VAL A 141 -8.99 -7.26 7.65
C VAL A 141 -10.02 -7.94 6.75
N ALA A 142 -9.71 -9.14 6.27
CA ALA A 142 -10.66 -9.92 5.48
C ALA A 142 -11.85 -10.38 6.37
N LYS A 143 -13.07 -10.07 5.93
CA LYS A 143 -14.33 -10.41 6.63
C LYS A 143 -14.98 -11.68 6.06
N GLY A 144 -14.48 -12.20 4.93
CA GLY A 144 -14.98 -13.42 4.33
C GLY A 144 -14.05 -14.00 3.27
N PRO A 145 -14.40 -15.18 2.72
CA PRO A 145 -13.66 -15.78 1.61
C PRO A 145 -13.86 -14.98 0.31
N PRO A 146 -13.03 -15.22 -0.73
CA PRO A 146 -13.29 -14.68 -2.05
C PRO A 146 -14.67 -15.11 -2.57
N CYS A 147 -15.46 -14.16 -3.04
CA CYS A 147 -16.80 -14.36 -3.58
C CYS A 147 -16.98 -13.65 -4.94
N PRO A 148 -17.98 -14.01 -5.73
CA PRO A 148 -18.40 -13.22 -6.89
C PRO A 148 -18.67 -11.77 -6.51
N SER A 149 -18.24 -10.83 -7.35
CA SER A 149 -18.57 -9.42 -7.17
C SER A 149 -20.07 -9.16 -7.27
N PHE A 150 -20.55 -8.23 -6.47
CA PHE A 150 -21.96 -7.94 -6.23
C PHE A 150 -22.17 -6.42 -6.18
N PHE A 151 -23.38 -5.96 -6.52
CA PHE A 151 -23.71 -4.54 -6.46
C PHE A 151 -23.45 -3.97 -5.05
N PRO A 152 -22.86 -2.77 -4.91
CA PRO A 152 -22.54 -1.78 -5.95
C PRO A 152 -21.20 -1.99 -6.65
N TRP A 153 -20.42 -2.99 -6.26
CA TRP A 153 -19.21 -3.35 -6.98
C TRP A 153 -19.57 -3.90 -8.37
N PRO A 154 -18.75 -3.64 -9.42
CA PRO A 154 -19.05 -4.11 -10.77
C PRO A 154 -19.31 -5.63 -10.79
N LEU A 155 -20.38 -6.06 -11.45
CA LEU A 155 -20.78 -7.47 -11.49
C LEU A 155 -19.74 -8.32 -12.23
N MET A 156 -19.75 -9.63 -12.01
CA MET A 156 -18.74 -10.55 -12.57
C MET A 156 -18.50 -10.42 -14.09
N HIS A 157 -19.53 -10.10 -14.87
CA HIS A 157 -19.46 -9.96 -16.32
C HIS A 157 -19.15 -8.52 -16.79
N GLN A 158 -19.02 -7.57 -15.87
CA GLN A 158 -18.72 -6.17 -16.16
C GLN A 158 -17.23 -5.88 -16.02
N LYS A 159 -16.77 -4.84 -16.70
CA LYS A 159 -15.38 -4.37 -16.58
C LYS A 159 -15.09 -3.99 -15.13
N GLY A 160 -14.01 -4.55 -14.57
CA GLY A 160 -13.62 -4.33 -13.17
C GLY A 160 -14.37 -5.19 -12.15
N GLY A 161 -15.24 -6.09 -12.61
CA GLY A 161 -15.85 -7.14 -11.79
C GLY A 161 -15.01 -8.42 -11.75
N GLY A 162 -15.54 -9.46 -11.09
CA GLY A 162 -14.89 -10.76 -11.00
C GLY A 162 -15.04 -11.37 -9.61
N ALA A 163 -13.97 -11.93 -9.05
CA ALA A 163 -13.94 -12.34 -7.66
C ALA A 163 -13.33 -11.23 -6.78
N VAL A 164 -14.00 -10.95 -5.67
CA VAL A 164 -13.61 -9.97 -4.66
C VAL A 164 -13.53 -10.62 -3.28
N ILE A 165 -12.81 -10.00 -2.35
CA ILE A 165 -12.75 -10.46 -0.96
C ILE A 165 -13.35 -9.36 -0.08
N PRO A 166 -14.48 -9.59 0.61
CA PRO A 166 -15.03 -8.62 1.56
C PRO A 166 -14.01 -8.30 2.66
N CYS A 167 -13.83 -7.02 2.96
CA CYS A 167 -12.90 -6.59 3.99
C CYS A 167 -13.40 -5.34 4.72
N GLU A 168 -12.83 -5.14 5.89
CA GLU A 168 -12.91 -3.92 6.67
C GLU A 168 -11.57 -3.19 6.53
N LEU A 169 -11.59 -1.91 6.21
CA LEU A 169 -10.39 -1.09 6.08
C LEU A 169 -10.23 -0.23 7.33
N HIS A 170 -9.02 -0.14 7.85
CA HIS A 170 -8.68 0.68 9.01
C HIS A 170 -7.65 1.71 8.58
N VAL A 171 -7.98 2.96 8.82
CA VAL A 171 -7.19 4.12 8.44
C VAL A 171 -6.75 4.84 9.71
N ARG A 172 -5.45 5.09 9.86
CA ARG A 172 -4.89 5.83 10.99
C ARG A 172 -4.73 7.29 10.61
N ALA A 173 -5.44 8.18 11.28
CA ALA A 173 -5.40 9.62 11.08
C ALA A 173 -4.42 10.29 12.07
N THR A 174 -3.66 11.28 11.61
CA THR A 174 -2.52 11.85 12.35
C THR A 174 -2.91 12.73 13.54
N HIS A 175 -3.87 13.65 13.35
CA HIS A 175 -4.11 14.73 14.34
C HIS A 175 -5.58 15.06 14.63
N ASN A 176 -6.51 14.77 13.71
CA ASN A 176 -7.93 15.13 13.90
C ASN A 176 -8.84 14.12 13.19
N LYS A 177 -9.49 13.24 13.98
CA LYS A 177 -10.43 12.24 13.48
C LYS A 177 -11.62 12.88 12.77
N GLU A 178 -12.21 13.95 13.31
CA GLU A 178 -13.39 14.60 12.71
C GLU A 178 -13.07 15.18 11.33
N ARG A 179 -11.93 15.86 11.19
CA ARG A 179 -11.47 16.38 9.90
C ARG A 179 -11.20 15.26 8.90
N ALA A 180 -10.52 14.19 9.33
CA ALA A 180 -10.26 13.04 8.47
C ALA A 180 -11.56 12.33 8.06
N MET A 181 -12.54 12.19 8.96
CA MET A 181 -13.87 11.67 8.65
C MET A 181 -14.61 12.57 7.65
N ALA A 182 -14.58 13.89 7.83
CA ALA A 182 -15.20 14.83 6.91
C ALA A 182 -14.59 14.74 5.51
N LYS A 183 -13.26 14.64 5.41
CA LYS A 183 -12.55 14.42 4.14
C LYS A 183 -12.88 13.09 3.48
N LEU A 184 -12.99 12.02 4.26
CA LEU A 184 -13.46 10.72 3.74
C LEU A 184 -14.88 10.82 3.20
N GLN A 185 -15.79 11.49 3.92
CA GLN A 185 -17.16 11.70 3.48
C GLN A 185 -17.24 12.55 2.21
N GLU A 186 -16.46 13.62 2.12
CA GLU A 186 -16.33 14.46 0.93
C GLU A 186 -15.83 13.64 -0.26
N GLY A 187 -14.72 12.91 -0.08
CA GLY A 187 -14.16 12.05 -1.13
C GLY A 187 -15.11 10.92 -1.56
N PHE A 188 -15.92 10.38 -0.64
CA PHE A 188 -16.97 9.42 -0.97
C PHE A 188 -18.08 10.06 -1.80
N GLY A 189 -18.33 11.36 -1.65
CA GLY A 189 -19.28 12.12 -2.46
C GLY A 189 -19.00 11.99 -3.97
N ASP A 190 -17.72 11.98 -4.34
CA ASP A 190 -17.25 11.89 -5.73
C ASP A 190 -17.15 10.44 -6.26
N MET A 191 -17.34 9.45 -5.39
CA MET A 191 -17.36 8.04 -5.80
C MET A 191 -18.66 7.69 -6.54
N GLY A 192 -18.58 6.61 -7.32
CA GLY A 192 -19.72 6.01 -8.01
C GLY A 192 -20.70 5.32 -7.05
N PRO A 193 -21.48 4.33 -7.52
CA PRO A 193 -22.48 3.66 -6.69
C PRO A 193 -21.84 2.94 -5.47
N GLU A 194 -20.53 2.70 -5.49
CA GLU A 194 -19.82 2.01 -4.41
C GLU A 194 -19.94 2.72 -3.06
N LYS A 195 -20.09 4.04 -3.03
CA LYS A 195 -20.26 4.80 -1.78
C LYS A 195 -21.46 4.37 -0.95
N ALA A 196 -22.50 3.82 -1.60
CA ALA A 196 -23.75 3.44 -0.93
C ALA A 196 -23.59 2.30 0.10
N VAL A 197 -22.48 1.55 0.04
CA VAL A 197 -22.19 0.49 1.01
C VAL A 197 -21.03 0.83 1.94
N LEU A 198 -20.36 1.96 1.75
CA LEU A 198 -19.25 2.37 2.61
C LEU A 198 -19.79 3.05 3.86
N THR A 199 -19.39 2.54 5.02
CA THR A 199 -19.78 3.11 6.32
C THR A 199 -18.54 3.45 7.13
N LEU A 200 -18.51 4.65 7.72
CA LEU A 200 -17.41 5.13 8.55
C LEU A 200 -17.74 4.96 10.04
N HIS A 201 -16.77 4.48 10.82
CA HIS A 201 -16.84 4.31 12.28
C HIS A 201 -15.62 4.92 12.99
#